data_AF-A0A5E4NFS7-F1
#
_entry.id   AF-A0A5E4NFS7-F1
#
_cell.length_a   1.000
_cell.length_b   1.000
_cell.length_c   1.000
_cell.angle_alpha   90.00
_cell.angle_beta   90.00
_cell.angle_gamma   90.00
#
_symmetry.space_group_name_H-M   'P 1'
#
loop_
_entity.id
_entity.type
_entity.pdbx_description
1 polymer ?
#
loop_
_entity_poly.entity_id
_entity_poly.type
_entity_poly.pdbx_seq_one_letter_code
_entity_poly.pdbx_strand_id
1 'polypeptide(L)'
;MICLKYVSNYLSRQNSISSRLYYVTNLTRNCSMSSKSVPLQSFSRRKSNNPDIGWILLVIPISAFGLGTWQVNRKKWKETLIEELKLKTTLPAIDFPENEDELKNLEYRKIKVIGEFDHSKELYLGPRSCLTDGGSENGNGLFSGSGSTKSGYYVVTPFKLSNRPLTILVNRGWVSMQNKNPASRVSGQVVGEIELEGVVRLTEPRPQFVTKNIEDSRFWSYR
;
A
#
# COMPACT_ATOMS: atom_id res chain seq x y z
N MET A 1 16.98 7.78 5.89
CA MET A 1 16.56 6.71 6.84
C MET A 1 16.67 5.37 6.12
N ILE A 2 17.38 4.39 6.66
CA ILE A 2 17.63 3.11 5.97
C ILE A 2 16.61 2.08 6.49
N CYS A 3 15.92 1.39 5.58
CA CYS A 3 14.88 0.41 5.88
C CYS A 3 15.35 -0.99 5.46
N LEU A 4 15.59 -1.88 6.42
CA LEU A 4 15.82 -3.30 6.15
C LEU A 4 14.48 -4.02 5.84
N LYS A 5 14.50 -4.99 4.92
CA LYS A 5 13.37 -5.92 4.70
C LYS A 5 13.90 -7.33 4.40
N TYR A 6 13.65 -8.27 5.31
CA TYR A 6 13.86 -9.71 5.14
C TYR A 6 12.78 -10.28 4.20
N VAL A 7 13.14 -11.07 3.20
CA VAL A 7 12.20 -11.65 2.22
C VAL A 7 12.35 -13.17 2.21
N SER A 8 11.32 -13.88 2.66
CA SER A 8 11.17 -15.34 2.51
C SER A 8 10.27 -15.62 1.31
N ASN A 9 10.77 -16.40 0.36
CA ASN A 9 10.05 -16.81 -0.85
C ASN A 9 8.99 -17.86 -0.53
N TYR A 10 7.72 -17.60 -0.83
CA TYR A 10 6.77 -18.67 -1.10
C TYR A 10 5.73 -18.21 -2.14
N LEU A 11 5.89 -18.72 -3.36
CA LEU A 11 4.94 -18.58 -4.45
C LEU A 11 3.94 -19.74 -4.36
N SER A 12 2.65 -19.43 -4.29
CA SER A 12 1.63 -20.30 -4.89
C SER A 12 0.39 -19.51 -5.26
N ARG A 13 0.00 -19.74 -6.51
CA ARG A 13 -0.97 -19.04 -7.33
C ARG A 13 -2.28 -19.81 -7.25
N GLN A 14 -3.39 -19.19 -6.84
CA GLN A 14 -4.72 -19.75 -7.10
C GLN A 14 -5.71 -18.67 -7.52
N ASN A 15 -6.20 -18.85 -8.76
CA ASN A 15 -7.37 -18.20 -9.31
C ASN A 15 -8.61 -18.95 -8.79
N SER A 16 -9.63 -18.23 -8.33
CA SER A 16 -10.98 -18.78 -8.21
C SER A 16 -12.01 -17.79 -8.74
N ILE A 17 -12.72 -18.23 -9.78
CA ILE A 17 -13.80 -17.55 -10.47
C ILE A 17 -15.07 -17.78 -9.65
N SER A 18 -15.73 -16.71 -9.20
CA SER A 18 -17.00 -16.79 -8.47
C SER A 18 -18.18 -16.73 -9.44
N SER A 19 -18.89 -17.85 -9.59
CA SER A 19 -20.18 -17.96 -10.28
C SER A 19 -21.32 -17.67 -9.30
N ARG A 20 -22.17 -16.70 -9.63
CA ARG A 20 -23.32 -16.29 -8.82
C ARG A 20 -24.59 -16.97 -9.33
N LEU A 21 -25.11 -17.93 -8.57
CA LEU A 21 -26.40 -18.60 -8.80
C LEU A 21 -27.55 -17.72 -8.31
N TYR A 22 -28.60 -17.56 -9.11
CA TYR A 22 -29.86 -16.94 -8.71
C TYR A 22 -30.88 -18.04 -8.36
N TYR A 23 -31.48 -17.94 -7.17
CA TYR A 23 -32.62 -18.79 -6.78
C TYR A 23 -33.91 -18.25 -7.39
N VAL A 24 -34.68 -19.13 -8.03
CA VAL A 24 -36.02 -18.87 -8.54
C VAL A 24 -37.03 -19.46 -7.55
N THR A 25 -37.85 -18.64 -6.94
CA THR A 25 -39.00 -19.09 -6.14
C THR A 25 -40.23 -19.20 -7.02
N ASN A 26 -40.80 -20.40 -7.13
CA ASN A 26 -42.08 -20.64 -7.79
C ASN A 26 -43.24 -20.30 -6.85
N LEU A 27 -44.09 -19.37 -7.26
CA LEU A 27 -45.42 -19.15 -6.67
C LEU A 27 -46.47 -19.49 -7.71
N THR A 28 -47.06 -20.67 -7.57
CA THR A 28 -48.25 -21.08 -8.31
C THR A 28 -49.48 -20.40 -7.70
N ARG A 29 -50.17 -19.57 -8.47
CA ARG A 29 -51.56 -19.20 -8.20
C ARG A 29 -52.41 -19.50 -9.42
N ASN A 30 -53.34 -20.43 -9.23
CA ASN A 30 -54.45 -20.69 -10.13
C ASN A 30 -55.39 -19.48 -10.11
N CYS A 31 -55.53 -18.82 -11.26
CA CYS A 31 -56.60 -17.85 -11.50
C CYS A 31 -57.36 -18.30 -12.76
N SER A 32 -58.68 -18.46 -12.61
CA SER A 32 -59.57 -18.77 -13.73
C SER A 32 -59.62 -17.58 -14.70
N MET A 33 -59.51 -17.88 -15.99
CA MET A 33 -59.57 -16.87 -17.04
C MET A 33 -61.03 -16.58 -17.42
N SER A 34 -61.52 -15.39 -17.06
CA SER A 34 -62.64 -14.77 -17.76
C SER A 34 -62.09 -14.07 -19.00
N SER A 35 -62.39 -14.62 -20.18
CA SER A 35 -61.98 -14.08 -21.47
C SER A 35 -62.75 -12.81 -21.82
N LYS A 36 -62.26 -11.67 -21.36
CA LYS A 36 -62.59 -10.37 -21.97
C LYS A 36 -61.60 -10.14 -23.11
N SER A 37 -62.10 -10.06 -24.34
CA SER A 37 -61.32 -9.63 -25.49
C SER A 37 -60.90 -8.18 -25.31
N VAL A 38 -59.67 -7.98 -24.84
CA VAL A 38 -59.04 -6.66 -24.83
C VAL A 38 -58.66 -6.34 -26.27
N PRO A 39 -59.10 -5.20 -26.85
CA PRO A 39 -58.66 -4.81 -28.18
C PRO A 39 -57.15 -4.65 -28.16
N LEU A 40 -56.46 -5.29 -29.12
CA LEU A 40 -55.04 -5.08 -29.35
C LEU A 40 -54.85 -3.62 -29.75
N GLN A 41 -54.52 -2.76 -28.78
CA GLN A 41 -53.96 -1.45 -29.08
C GLN A 41 -52.67 -1.72 -29.84
N SER A 42 -52.65 -1.30 -31.10
CA SER A 42 -51.44 -1.31 -31.89
C SER A 42 -50.37 -0.56 -31.10
N PHE A 43 -49.24 -1.23 -30.82
CA PHE A 43 -48.06 -0.54 -30.32
C PHE A 43 -47.58 0.41 -31.42
N SER A 44 -48.19 1.59 -31.48
CA SER A 44 -47.72 2.68 -32.32
C SER A 44 -46.36 3.07 -31.77
N ARG A 45 -45.31 2.71 -32.52
CA ARG A 45 -43.93 3.06 -32.25
C ARG A 45 -43.82 4.59 -32.31
N ARG A 46 -44.05 5.27 -31.17
CA ARG A 46 -43.78 6.71 -31.06
C ARG A 46 -42.28 6.92 -31.28
N LYS A 47 -41.95 7.38 -32.48
CA LYS A 47 -40.61 7.85 -32.83
C LYS A 47 -40.41 9.20 -32.13
N SER A 48 -39.98 9.18 -30.87
CA SER A 48 -39.56 10.40 -30.17
C SER A 48 -38.19 10.79 -30.71
N ASN A 49 -38.15 11.78 -31.59
CA ASN A 49 -36.91 12.40 -32.03
C ASN A 49 -36.39 13.30 -30.92
N ASN A 50 -35.90 12.72 -29.82
CA ASN A 50 -35.24 13.48 -28.75
C ASN A 50 -33.77 13.64 -29.14
N PRO A 51 -33.33 14.83 -29.59
CA PRO A 51 -31.95 15.05 -30.01
C PRO A 51 -30.96 14.73 -28.88
N ASP A 52 -31.39 14.87 -27.63
CA ASP A 52 -30.61 14.62 -26.41
C ASP A 52 -30.09 13.18 -26.30
N ILE A 53 -30.85 12.18 -26.77
CA ILE A 53 -30.40 10.78 -26.82
C ILE A 53 -29.30 10.58 -27.86
N GLY A 54 -29.33 11.33 -28.96
CA GLY A 54 -28.27 11.29 -29.97
C GLY A 54 -26.93 11.79 -29.43
N TRP A 55 -26.96 12.88 -28.64
CA TRP A 55 -25.75 13.40 -27.98
C TRP A 55 -25.20 12.43 -26.94
N ILE A 56 -26.05 11.83 -26.10
CA ILE A 56 -25.62 10.82 -25.12
C ILE A 56 -24.97 9.60 -25.81
N LEU A 57 -25.55 9.14 -26.92
CA LEU A 57 -25.01 8.03 -27.71
C LEU A 57 -23.60 8.32 -28.26
N LEU A 58 -23.27 9.59 -28.52
CA LEU A 58 -21.94 10.00 -29.00
C LEU A 58 -20.95 10.32 -27.87
N VAL A 59 -21.40 10.92 -26.78
CA VAL A 59 -20.53 11.30 -25.65
C VAL A 59 -19.99 10.08 -24.90
N ILE A 60 -20.81 9.03 -24.74
CA ILE A 60 -20.39 7.80 -24.05
C ILE A 60 -19.17 7.13 -24.72
N PRO A 61 -19.17 6.81 -26.02
CA PRO A 61 -18.01 6.18 -26.64
C PRO A 61 -16.79 7.10 -26.63
N ILE A 62 -16.94 8.40 -26.91
CA ILE A 62 -15.82 9.35 -26.92
C ILE A 62 -15.15 9.43 -25.53
N SER A 63 -15.95 9.56 -24.47
CA SER A 63 -15.43 9.58 -23.10
C SER A 63 -14.83 8.23 -22.69
N ALA A 64 -15.45 7.10 -23.08
CA ALA A 64 -14.93 5.77 -22.83
C ALA A 64 -13.59 5.52 -23.54
N PHE A 65 -13.39 6.01 -24.76
CA PHE A 65 -12.10 5.95 -25.45
C PHE A 65 -11.06 6.82 -24.74
N GLY A 66 -11.39 8.07 -24.38
CA GLY A 66 -10.48 8.95 -23.66
C GLY A 66 -10.05 8.36 -22.31
N LEU A 67 -11.01 7.85 -21.53
CA LEU A 67 -10.77 7.12 -20.29
C LEU A 67 -9.96 5.84 -20.54
N GLY A 68 -10.29 5.07 -21.57
CA GLY A 68 -9.58 3.85 -21.94
C GLY A 68 -8.10 4.09 -22.25
N THR A 69 -7.80 5.09 -23.07
CA THR A 69 -6.42 5.50 -23.37
C THR A 69 -5.69 5.96 -22.11
N TRP A 70 -6.34 6.74 -21.25
CA TRP A 70 -5.76 7.15 -19.97
C TRP A 70 -5.45 5.95 -19.06
N GLN A 71 -6.37 4.99 -18.94
CA GLN A 71 -6.16 3.78 -18.14
C GLN A 71 -4.96 2.97 -18.63
N VAL A 72 -4.77 2.84 -19.95
CA VAL A 72 -3.61 2.14 -20.54
C VAL A 72 -2.31 2.87 -20.23
N ASN A 73 -2.27 4.19 -20.43
CA ASN A 73 -1.09 5.01 -20.11
C ASN A 73 -0.77 4.96 -18.61
N ARG A 74 -1.79 5.03 -17.77
CA ARG A 74 -1.68 4.96 -16.31
C ARG A 74 -1.12 3.61 -15.87
N LYS A 75 -1.58 2.53 -16.48
CA LYS A 75 -1.05 1.18 -16.24
C LYS A 75 0.42 1.10 -16.65
N LYS A 76 0.77 1.52 -17.87
CA LYS A 76 2.16 1.47 -18.36
C LYS A 76 3.11 2.25 -17.45
N TRP A 77 2.73 3.45 -17.01
CA TRP A 77 3.49 4.23 -16.04
C TRP A 77 3.73 3.46 -14.73
N LYS A 78 2.69 2.80 -14.19
CA LYS A 78 2.82 1.98 -12.98
C LYS A 78 3.77 0.80 -13.19
N GLU A 79 3.68 0.12 -14.33
CA GLU A 79 4.54 -1.01 -14.65
C GLU A 79 6.01 -0.59 -14.74
N THR A 80 6.31 0.49 -15.46
CA THR A 80 7.69 1.04 -15.55
C THR A 80 8.25 1.42 -14.19
N LEU A 81 7.45 2.06 -13.31
CA LEU A 81 7.89 2.37 -11.95
C LEU A 81 8.19 1.11 -11.12
N ILE A 82 7.36 0.08 -11.24
CA ILE A 82 7.58 -1.18 -10.52
C ILE A 82 8.85 -1.87 -11.01
N GLU A 83 9.08 -1.88 -12.32
CA GLU A 83 10.29 -2.46 -12.93
C GLU A 83 11.55 -1.74 -12.44
N GLU A 84 11.56 -0.40 -12.47
CA GLU A 84 12.70 0.40 -11.98
C GLU A 84 13.01 0.09 -10.51
N LEU A 85 11.98 0.05 -9.66
CA LEU A 85 12.13 -0.25 -8.23
C LEU A 85 12.64 -1.68 -8.00
N LYS A 86 12.13 -2.66 -8.76
CA LYS A 86 12.61 -4.05 -8.70
C LYS A 86 14.08 -4.13 -9.07
N LEU A 87 14.49 -3.49 -10.17
CA LEU A 87 15.89 -3.46 -10.60
C LEU A 87 16.79 -2.88 -9.50
N LYS A 88 16.43 -1.73 -8.92
CA LYS A 88 17.21 -1.10 -7.84
C LYS A 88 17.33 -1.98 -6.59
N THR A 89 16.26 -2.69 -6.24
CA THR A 89 16.20 -3.55 -5.04
C THR A 89 16.91 -4.89 -5.21
N THR A 90 16.94 -5.45 -6.42
CA THR A 90 17.55 -6.77 -6.71
C THR A 90 19.06 -6.71 -6.81
N LEU A 91 19.61 -5.56 -7.21
CA LEU A 91 21.05 -5.36 -7.35
C LEU A 91 21.79 -5.52 -6.00
N PRO A 92 23.08 -5.93 -6.03
CA PRO A 92 23.86 -6.18 -4.83
C PRO A 92 24.04 -4.92 -3.98
N ALA A 93 24.25 -5.13 -2.68
CA ALA A 93 24.50 -4.05 -1.75
C ALA A 93 25.84 -3.36 -2.04
N ILE A 94 25.84 -2.03 -1.95
CA ILE A 94 27.04 -1.18 -2.11
C ILE A 94 27.46 -0.67 -0.74
N ASP A 95 28.74 -0.38 -0.55
CA ASP A 95 29.21 0.30 0.66
C ASP A 95 28.60 1.71 0.80
N PHE A 96 28.57 2.21 2.04
CA PHE A 96 28.01 3.53 2.31
C PHE A 96 28.83 4.63 1.60
N PRO A 97 28.21 5.47 0.74
CA PRO A 97 28.93 6.50 -0.01
C PRO A 97 29.57 7.54 0.92
N GLU A 98 30.59 8.24 0.42
CA GLU A 98 31.22 9.35 1.16
C GLU A 98 30.39 10.63 1.08
N ASN A 99 29.77 10.86 -0.08
CA ASN A 99 29.05 12.09 -0.38
C ASN A 99 27.54 11.96 -0.11
N GLU A 100 26.96 12.96 0.55
CA GLU A 100 25.52 13.02 0.80
C GLU A 100 24.70 13.18 -0.49
N ASP A 101 25.26 13.83 -1.51
CA ASP A 101 24.57 14.02 -2.80
C ASP A 101 24.44 12.71 -3.58
N GLU A 102 25.41 11.80 -3.45
CA GLU A 102 25.30 10.45 -4.00
C GLU A 102 24.19 9.65 -3.30
N LEU A 103 23.98 9.88 -2.01
CA LEU A 103 22.94 9.20 -1.25
C LEU A 103 21.52 9.49 -1.78
N LYS A 104 21.29 10.69 -2.33
CA LYS A 104 20.01 11.05 -2.98
C LYS A 104 19.72 10.19 -4.20
N ASN A 105 20.76 9.82 -4.96
CA ASN A 105 20.64 8.99 -6.16
C ASN A 105 20.50 7.50 -5.83
N LEU A 106 20.81 7.10 -4.60
CA LEU A 106 20.77 5.70 -4.13
C LEU A 106 19.44 5.31 -3.49
N GLU A 107 18.37 6.09 -3.64
CA GLU A 107 17.06 5.69 -3.13
C GLU A 107 16.64 4.31 -3.69
N TYR A 108 16.14 3.43 -2.82
CA TYR A 108 15.78 2.03 -3.11
C TYR A 108 16.95 1.07 -3.39
N ARG A 109 18.20 1.53 -3.25
CA ARG A 109 19.39 0.68 -3.33
C ARG A 109 19.69 0.07 -1.97
N LYS A 110 20.22 -1.15 -1.99
CA LYS A 110 20.77 -1.82 -0.81
C LYS A 110 22.16 -1.26 -0.52
N ILE A 111 22.41 -0.98 0.75
CA ILE A 111 23.70 -0.51 1.24
C ILE A 111 24.15 -1.30 2.45
N LYS A 112 25.46 -1.41 2.60
CA LYS A 112 26.13 -2.10 3.69
C LYS A 112 26.76 -1.09 4.65
N VAL A 113 26.51 -1.24 5.94
CA VAL A 113 27.01 -0.35 7.01
C VAL A 113 27.48 -1.15 8.21
N ILE A 114 28.51 -0.66 8.89
CA ILE A 114 29.08 -1.26 10.11
C ILE A 114 29.08 -0.21 11.21
N GLY A 115 28.66 -0.58 12.41
CA GLY A 115 28.45 0.37 13.50
C GLY A 115 27.67 -0.19 14.68
N GLU A 116 27.27 0.70 15.58
CA GLU A 116 26.55 0.38 16.81
C GLU A 116 25.25 1.18 16.94
N PHE A 117 24.22 0.57 17.55
CA PHE A 117 22.95 1.23 17.84
C PHE A 117 22.99 2.04 19.14
N ASP A 118 22.48 3.27 19.09
CA ASP A 118 22.22 4.09 20.28
C ASP A 118 20.77 3.90 20.76
N HIS A 119 20.55 2.85 21.56
CA HIS A 119 19.22 2.51 22.09
C HIS A 119 18.63 3.57 23.03
N SER A 120 19.46 4.48 23.56
CA SER A 120 19.00 5.56 24.45
C SER A 120 18.09 6.55 23.72
N LYS A 121 18.29 6.72 22.40
CA LYS A 121 17.61 7.67 21.50
C LYS A 121 16.63 7.00 20.54
N GLU A 122 16.06 5.87 20.92
CA GLU A 122 15.05 5.18 20.11
C GLU A 122 13.76 6.02 19.90
N LEU A 123 13.27 6.03 18.66
CA LEU A 123 12.08 6.72 18.19
C LEU A 123 11.02 5.72 17.70
N TYR A 124 9.75 6.07 17.87
CA TYR A 124 8.61 5.28 17.42
C TYR A 124 7.84 6.03 16.34
N LEU A 125 7.75 5.45 15.14
CA LEU A 125 7.01 6.01 14.02
C LEU A 125 5.64 5.31 13.87
N GLY A 126 4.55 6.01 14.11
CA GLY A 126 3.20 5.44 13.96
C GLY A 126 2.04 6.42 14.13
N PRO A 127 0.80 5.92 14.24
CA PRO A 127 0.40 4.51 14.19
C PRO A 127 0.58 3.87 12.80
N ARG A 128 1.00 2.61 12.74
CA ARG A 128 1.13 1.81 11.51
C ARG A 128 0.50 0.44 11.69
N SER A 129 -0.23 -0.04 10.69
CA SER A 129 -0.72 -1.41 10.68
C SER A 129 0.43 -2.40 10.46
N CYS A 130 0.32 -3.58 11.07
CA CYS A 130 1.19 -4.69 10.72
C CYS A 130 0.97 -5.06 9.25
N LEU A 131 2.07 -5.21 8.50
CA LEU A 131 2.05 -5.77 7.16
C LEU A 131 2.35 -7.27 7.29
N THR A 132 1.30 -8.10 7.33
CA THR A 132 1.43 -9.54 7.12
C THR A 132 1.48 -9.82 5.60
N ASP A 133 1.97 -10.99 5.20
CA ASP A 133 2.44 -11.26 3.83
C ASP A 133 1.47 -10.81 2.72
N GLY A 134 1.90 -9.82 1.94
CA GLY A 134 1.22 -9.38 0.71
C GLY A 134 0.14 -8.30 0.86
N GLY A 135 -0.20 -7.87 2.08
CA GLY A 135 -1.14 -6.77 2.30
C GLY A 135 -1.31 -6.44 3.77
N SER A 136 -1.82 -5.24 4.09
CA SER A 136 -2.44 -5.09 5.40
C SER A 136 -3.66 -5.99 5.39
N GLU A 137 -3.65 -7.08 6.17
CA GLU A 137 -4.81 -7.98 6.37
C GLU A 137 -6.09 -7.22 6.80
N ASN A 138 -5.92 -5.96 7.20
CA ASN A 138 -6.96 -4.96 7.38
C ASN A 138 -6.83 -3.89 6.29
N GLY A 139 -7.35 -4.18 5.10
CA GLY A 139 -7.22 -3.31 3.95
C GLY A 139 -7.65 -1.87 4.23
N ASN A 140 -7.00 -0.91 3.59
CA ASN A 140 -7.39 0.51 3.53
C ASN A 140 -8.75 0.74 2.83
N GLY A 141 -9.69 -0.21 2.90
CA GLY A 141 -11.03 -0.11 2.37
C GLY A 141 -11.97 0.53 3.39
N LEU A 142 -12.86 1.38 2.90
CA LEU A 142 -13.97 2.00 3.64
C LEU A 142 -14.86 1.00 4.41
N PHE A 143 -14.74 -0.31 4.14
CA PHE A 143 -15.52 -1.40 4.75
C PHE A 143 -14.66 -2.48 5.43
N SER A 144 -13.44 -2.17 5.87
CA SER A 144 -12.65 -3.08 6.72
C SER A 144 -13.39 -3.28 8.05
N GLY A 145 -14.20 -4.33 8.10
CA GLY A 145 -15.01 -4.69 9.26
C GLY A 145 -14.12 -5.09 10.43
N SER A 146 -14.21 -4.33 11.52
CA SER A 146 -14.20 -4.75 12.94
C SER A 146 -13.51 -6.09 13.32
N GLY A 147 -12.31 -6.36 12.83
CA GLY A 147 -11.61 -7.64 13.02
C GLY A 147 -10.11 -7.47 13.21
N SER A 148 -9.69 -6.85 14.31
CA SER A 148 -8.29 -6.76 14.78
C SER A 148 -7.29 -6.07 13.84
N THR A 149 -7.48 -4.77 13.58
CA THR A 149 -6.38 -3.94 13.07
C THR A 149 -5.27 -3.89 14.12
N LYS A 150 -4.24 -4.74 13.97
CA LYS A 150 -3.03 -4.72 14.78
C LYS A 150 -2.26 -3.44 14.47
N SER A 151 -2.60 -2.38 15.20
CA SER A 151 -1.86 -1.13 15.21
C SER A 151 -0.55 -1.30 15.98
N GLY A 152 0.48 -0.65 15.49
CA GLY A 152 1.81 -0.69 16.07
C GLY A 152 2.67 0.47 15.57
N TYR A 153 3.97 0.31 15.74
CA TYR A 153 4.95 1.35 15.48
C TYR A 153 6.14 0.78 14.73
N TYR A 154 6.74 1.56 13.84
CA TYR A 154 8.10 1.27 13.38
C TYR A 154 9.10 1.79 14.41
N VAL A 155 10.04 0.95 14.80
CA VAL A 155 11.13 1.34 15.69
C VAL A 155 12.28 1.87 14.86
N VAL A 156 12.62 3.14 15.07
CA VAL A 156 13.74 3.81 14.40
C VAL A 156 14.79 4.13 15.45
N THR A 157 15.99 3.60 15.25
CA THR A 157 17.10 3.77 16.20
C THR A 157 18.26 4.45 15.49
N PRO A 158 18.90 5.47 16.11
CA PRO A 158 20.14 6.02 15.61
C PRO A 158 21.25 4.98 15.61
N PHE A 159 22.00 4.89 14.51
CA PHE A 159 23.10 3.97 14.31
C PHE A 159 24.36 4.78 14.01
N LYS A 160 25.37 4.63 14.87
CA LYS A 160 26.66 5.31 14.74
C LYS A 160 27.57 4.44 13.91
N LEU A 161 28.08 4.99 12.80
CA LEU A 161 29.01 4.28 11.94
C LEU A 161 30.38 4.15 12.62
N SER A 162 31.03 3.00 12.51
CA SER A 162 32.39 2.82 13.06
C SER A 162 33.44 3.55 12.24
N ASN A 163 33.24 3.60 10.92
CA ASN A 163 34.22 4.17 9.98
C ASN A 163 34.24 5.70 9.97
N ARG A 164 33.16 6.37 10.41
CA ARG A 164 33.00 7.83 10.31
C ARG A 164 32.15 8.39 11.46
N PRO A 165 32.36 9.65 11.87
CA PRO A 165 31.57 10.32 12.91
C PRO A 165 30.17 10.75 12.39
N LEU A 166 29.47 9.89 11.66
CA LEU A 166 28.13 10.12 11.12
C LEU A 166 27.14 9.17 11.79
N THR A 167 25.96 9.69 12.12
CA THR A 167 24.86 8.90 12.68
C THR A 167 23.72 8.81 11.66
N ILE A 168 23.29 7.60 11.36
CA ILE A 168 22.19 7.31 10.43
C ILE A 168 20.97 6.81 11.20
N LEU A 169 19.77 7.09 10.68
CA LEU A 169 18.52 6.56 11.25
C LEU A 169 18.16 5.25 10.55
N VAL A 170 18.08 4.16 11.32
CA VAL A 170 17.76 2.82 10.81
C VAL A 170 16.39 2.39 11.33
N ASN A 171 15.51 1.97 10.42
CA ASN A 171 14.25 1.33 10.77
C ASN A 171 14.49 -0.15 11.06
N ARG A 172 14.36 -0.55 12.33
CA ARG A 172 14.57 -1.94 12.79
C ARG A 172 13.39 -2.86 12.52
N GLY A 173 12.21 -2.30 12.21
CA GLY A 173 11.02 -3.08 11.92
C GLY A 173 9.80 -2.63 12.71
N TRP A 174 8.72 -3.40 12.56
CA TRP A 174 7.44 -3.11 13.18
C TRP A 174 7.30 -3.82 14.52
N VAL A 175 6.75 -3.12 15.52
CA VAL A 175 6.39 -3.66 16.83
C VAL A 175 4.91 -3.42 17.09
N SER A 176 4.25 -4.39 17.74
CA SER A 176 2.87 -4.23 18.17
C SER A 176 2.77 -3.19 19.29
N MET A 177 1.57 -2.63 19.47
CA MET A 177 1.31 -1.66 20.54
C MET A 177 1.61 -2.21 21.94
N GLN A 178 1.43 -3.53 22.14
CA GLN A 178 1.72 -4.21 23.40
C GLN A 178 3.23 -4.36 23.65
N ASN A 179 4.02 -4.58 22.59
CA ASN A 179 5.47 -4.79 22.66
C ASN A 179 6.27 -3.48 22.51
N LYS A 180 5.65 -2.34 22.84
CA LYS A 180 6.30 -1.03 22.77
C LYS A 180 7.49 -0.94 23.73
N ASN A 181 7.43 -1.57 24.90
CA ASN A 181 8.49 -1.48 25.90
C ASN A 181 9.79 -2.17 25.41
N PRO A 182 10.97 -1.53 25.47
CA PRO A 182 12.26 -2.17 25.21
C PRO A 182 12.48 -3.49 25.94
N ALA A 183 12.04 -3.59 27.20
CA ALA A 183 12.24 -4.78 28.03
C ALA A 183 11.49 -6.02 27.50
N SER A 184 10.38 -5.84 26.78
CA SER A 184 9.63 -6.96 26.19
C SER A 184 10.25 -7.47 24.88
N ARG A 185 11.34 -6.88 24.39
CA ARG A 185 11.94 -7.16 23.07
C ARG A 185 13.46 -7.27 23.10
N VAL A 186 13.96 -8.11 24.00
CA VAL A 186 15.41 -8.36 24.19
C VAL A 186 16.08 -8.80 22.88
N SER A 187 15.41 -9.62 22.06
CA SER A 187 15.92 -10.06 20.75
C SER A 187 16.18 -8.92 19.76
N GLY A 188 15.48 -7.79 19.89
CA GLY A 188 15.69 -6.62 19.05
C GLY A 188 16.78 -5.68 19.56
N GLN A 189 17.20 -5.80 20.82
CA GLN A 189 18.19 -4.94 21.47
C GLN A 189 19.61 -5.51 21.33
N VAL A 190 20.10 -5.49 20.10
CA VAL A 190 21.47 -5.93 19.79
C VAL A 190 22.47 -4.91 20.35
N VAL A 191 23.44 -5.38 21.14
CA VAL A 191 24.49 -4.56 21.75
C VAL A 191 25.83 -4.88 21.08
N GLY A 192 26.63 -3.85 20.84
CA GLY A 192 27.93 -3.97 20.19
C GLY A 192 27.91 -3.67 18.69
N GLU A 193 29.07 -3.83 18.08
CA GLU A 193 29.30 -3.55 16.66
C GLU A 193 28.71 -4.64 15.77
N ILE A 194 27.91 -4.23 14.79
CA ILE A 194 27.27 -5.12 13.84
C ILE A 194 27.36 -4.60 12.42
N GLU A 195 27.29 -5.54 11.48
CA GLU A 195 27.17 -5.29 10.06
C GLU A 195 25.71 -5.40 9.64
N LEU A 196 25.20 -4.38 8.93
CA LEU A 196 23.82 -4.28 8.47
C LEU A 196 23.75 -4.04 6.97
N GLU A 197 22.81 -4.72 6.31
CA GLU A 197 22.46 -4.48 4.91
C GLU A 197 21.03 -3.92 4.81
N GLY A 198 20.86 -2.66 4.39
CA GLY A 198 19.53 -2.04 4.35
C GLY A 198 19.25 -1.23 3.10
N VAL A 199 17.97 -0.95 2.85
CA VAL A 199 17.54 -0.17 1.68
C VAL A 199 17.47 1.32 2.03
N VAL A 200 18.11 2.17 1.24
CA VAL A 200 18.06 3.63 1.44
C VAL A 200 16.66 4.15 1.14
N ARG A 201 16.13 4.96 2.07
CA ARG A 201 14.93 5.78 1.86
C ARG A 201 15.19 7.24 2.25
N LEU A 202 14.77 8.15 1.38
CA LEU A 202 14.85 9.58 1.61
C LEU A 202 13.70 10.04 2.54
N THR A 203 13.82 11.26 3.07
CA THR A 203 12.73 11.86 3.84
C THR A 203 11.58 12.20 2.88
N GLU A 204 10.35 11.98 3.32
CA GLU A 204 9.16 12.21 2.50
C GLU A 204 8.52 13.54 2.94
N PRO A 205 8.03 14.38 2.02
CA PRO A 205 7.26 15.56 2.42
C PRO A 205 6.07 15.15 3.28
N ARG A 206 5.79 15.97 4.31
CA ARG A 206 4.69 15.71 5.23
C ARG A 206 3.36 15.63 4.48
N PRO A 207 2.59 14.52 4.62
CA PRO A 207 1.24 14.46 4.06
C PRO A 207 0.33 15.52 4.68
N GLN A 208 -0.64 16.01 3.90
CA GLN A 208 -1.54 17.09 4.34
C GLN A 208 -2.36 16.74 5.60
N PHE A 209 -2.75 15.47 5.75
CA PHE A 209 -3.64 14.99 6.82
C PHE A 209 -2.91 14.30 7.99
N VAL A 210 -1.60 14.53 8.14
CA VAL A 210 -0.80 14.00 9.26
C VAL A 210 -0.50 15.13 10.24
N THR A 211 -0.41 14.87 11.54
CA THR A 211 -0.05 15.90 12.54
C THR A 211 1.44 16.28 12.42
N LYS A 212 1.82 17.50 12.80
CA LYS A 212 3.25 17.89 12.89
C LYS A 212 3.93 17.09 14.01
N ASN A 213 5.20 16.71 13.81
CA ASN A 213 5.99 16.03 14.84
C ASN A 213 6.31 17.01 15.97
N ILE A 214 6.39 16.49 17.20
CA ILE A 214 6.73 17.26 18.39
C ILE A 214 8.20 16.95 18.73
N GLU A 215 9.05 17.98 18.80
CA GLU A 215 10.52 17.86 18.85
C GLU A 215 11.02 17.08 20.07
N ASP A 216 10.41 17.29 21.25
CA ASP A 216 10.81 16.59 22.49
C ASP A 216 10.19 15.20 22.66
N SER A 217 9.37 14.76 21.70
CA SER A 217 8.69 13.48 21.79
C SER A 217 9.47 12.38 21.06
N ARG A 218 9.53 11.19 21.68
CA ARG A 218 10.01 9.97 21.01
C ARG A 218 9.02 9.42 19.98
N PHE A 219 7.91 10.13 19.72
CA PHE A 219 6.81 9.66 18.89
C PHE A 219 6.68 10.53 17.64
N TRP A 220 6.90 9.91 16.49
CA TRP A 220 6.89 10.57 15.20
C TRP A 220 5.74 10.05 14.35
N SER A 221 5.07 10.93 13.61
CA SER A 221 3.96 10.56 12.72
C SER A 221 4.44 10.36 11.28
N TYR A 222 5.43 11.15 10.85
CA TYR A 222 6.07 11.07 9.53
C TYR A 222 7.61 11.05 9.65
N ARG A 223 8.28 10.68 8.55
CA ARG A 223 9.74 10.51 8.43
C ARG A 223 10.46 11.81 8.07
#